data_AF-A0A369Q1J0-F1
#
_entry.id   AF-A0A369Q1J0-F1
#
_cell.length_a   1.000
_cell.length_b   1.000
_cell.length_c   1.000
_cell.angle_alpha   90.00
_cell.angle_beta   90.00
_cell.angle_gamma   90.00
#
_symmetry.space_group_name_H-M   'P 1'
#
loop_
_entity.id
_entity.type
_entity.pdbx_description
1 polymer ?
#
loop_
_entity_poly.entity_id
_entity_poly.type
_entity_poly.pdbx_seq_one_letter_code
_entity_poly.pdbx_strand_id
1 'polypeptide(L)'
;MLEDDLKFAKIELTVLKITSPIILILGSVYFWKGNTDKDPAVDFVILIAIGIALSLFVIARSHAKKLYLERYLFALKNKNFDEALNYGKIYYGLKRNGMIGLFGRGLKIGDEQAISNDISAYSKI
;
A
#
# COMPACT_ATOMS: atom_id res chain seq x y z
N MET A 1 -5.06 14.92 -10.13
CA MET A 1 -4.22 14.57 -8.98
C MET A 1 -4.66 13.27 -8.31
N LEU A 2 -5.82 13.18 -7.62
CA LEU A 2 -6.25 11.91 -6.99
C LEU A 2 -6.51 10.76 -7.99
N GLU A 3 -7.05 11.07 -9.17
CA GLU A 3 -7.21 10.09 -10.27
C GLU A 3 -5.87 9.57 -10.79
N ASP A 4 -4.83 10.42 -10.79
CA ASP A 4 -3.49 10.04 -11.20
C ASP A 4 -2.85 9.16 -10.12
N ASP A 5 -2.99 9.52 -8.84
CA ASP A 5 -2.62 8.67 -7.70
C ASP A 5 -3.27 7.28 -7.81
N LEU A 6 -4.51 7.19 -8.29
CA LEU A 6 -5.20 5.91 -8.51
C LEU A 6 -4.60 5.10 -9.67
N LYS A 7 -4.26 5.75 -10.79
CA LYS A 7 -3.56 5.10 -11.90
C LYS A 7 -2.21 4.56 -11.45
N PHE A 8 -1.43 5.37 -10.72
CA PHE A 8 -0.15 4.95 -10.17
C PHE A 8 -0.30 3.79 -9.18
N ALA A 9 -1.29 3.83 -8.28
CA ALA A 9 -1.53 2.74 -7.33
C ALA A 9 -1.91 1.41 -8.03
N LYS A 10 -2.63 1.47 -9.17
CA LYS A 10 -2.94 0.28 -9.98
C LYS A 10 -1.68 -0.30 -10.62
N ILE A 11 -0.82 0.56 -11.17
CA ILE A 11 0.46 0.14 -11.78
C ILE A 11 1.38 -0.46 -10.70
N GLU A 12 1.55 0.24 -9.58
CA GLU A 12 2.36 -0.20 -8.43
C GLU A 12 1.94 -1.60 -7.97
N LEU A 13 0.64 -1.83 -7.76
CA LEU A 13 0.13 -3.13 -7.33
C LEU A 13 0.38 -4.24 -8.37
N THR A 14 0.22 -3.94 -9.66
CA THR A 14 0.52 -4.89 -10.75
C THR A 14 2.00 -5.24 -10.78
N VAL A 15 2.87 -4.23 -10.70
CA VAL A 15 4.32 -4.43 -10.66
C VAL A 15 4.70 -5.29 -9.45
N LEU A 16 4.22 -4.94 -8.25
CA LEU A 16 4.52 -5.68 -7.02
C LEU A 16 4.09 -7.16 -7.08
N LYS A 17 2.93 -7.46 -7.71
CA LYS A 17 2.45 -8.83 -7.89
C LYS A 17 3.32 -9.64 -8.84
N ILE A 18 3.93 -9.00 -9.85
CA ILE A 18 4.82 -9.66 -10.82
C ILE A 18 6.24 -9.78 -10.26
N THR A 19 6.77 -8.72 -9.66
CA THR A 19 8.17 -8.67 -9.20
C THR A 19 8.40 -9.39 -7.89
N SER A 20 7.43 -9.44 -6.97
CA SER A 20 7.61 -10.11 -5.67
C SER A 20 7.97 -11.60 -5.81
N PRO A 21 7.25 -12.42 -6.60
CA PRO A 21 7.63 -13.81 -6.82
C PRO A 21 9.03 -13.95 -7.43
N ILE A 22 9.39 -13.08 -8.38
CA ILE A 22 10.70 -13.12 -9.06
C ILE A 22 11.84 -12.84 -8.06
N ILE A 23 11.69 -11.81 -7.23
CA ILE A 23 12.68 -11.45 -6.21
C ILE A 23 12.85 -12.59 -5.19
N LEU A 24 11.75 -13.22 -4.77
CA LEU A 24 11.80 -14.36 -3.87
C LEU A 24 12.55 -15.54 -4.47
N ILE A 25 12.28 -15.88 -5.73
CA ILE A 25 12.98 -16.98 -6.42
C ILE A 25 14.47 -16.68 -6.56
N LEU A 26 14.83 -15.50 -7.07
CA LEU A 26 16.24 -15.12 -7.29
C LEU A 26 17.02 -15.01 -5.98
N GLY A 27 16.42 -14.41 -4.94
CA GLY A 27 17.02 -14.30 -3.61
C GLY A 27 17.26 -15.67 -2.97
N SER A 28 16.29 -16.58 -3.11
CA SER A 28 16.39 -17.96 -2.61
C SER A 28 17.54 -18.71 -3.29
N VAL A 29 17.65 -18.63 -4.63
CA VAL A 29 18.72 -19.28 -5.40
C VAL A 29 20.10 -18.73 -5.02
N TYR A 30 20.23 -17.41 -4.86
CA TYR A 30 21.50 -16.78 -4.48
C TYR A 30 21.95 -17.21 -3.07
N PHE A 31 21.03 -17.24 -2.10
CA PHE A 31 21.34 -17.64 -0.72
C PHE A 31 21.70 -19.13 -0.60
N TRP A 32 21.02 -20.01 -1.35
CA TRP A 32 21.37 -21.45 -1.39
C TRP A 32 22.83 -21.63 -1.81
N LYS A 33 23.26 -20.93 -2.87
CA LYS A 33 24.62 -21.08 -3.42
C LYS A 33 25.72 -20.63 -2.45
N GLY A 34 25.43 -19.77 -1.48
CA GLY A 34 26.40 -19.20 -0.55
C GLY A 34 26.54 -19.91 0.81
N ASN A 35 25.60 -20.78 1.19
CA ASN A 35 25.59 -21.47 2.49
C ASN A 35 25.71 -22.99 2.31
N THR A 36 26.94 -23.51 2.23
CA THR A 36 27.21 -24.96 2.09
C THR A 36 27.61 -25.67 3.39
N ASP A 37 27.75 -24.96 4.51
CA ASP A 37 28.45 -25.49 5.70
C ASP A 37 27.53 -25.79 6.91
N LYS A 38 26.23 -25.45 6.85
CA LYS A 38 25.20 -25.77 7.86
C LYS A 38 23.97 -26.35 7.16
N ASP A 39 23.13 -27.10 7.90
CA ASP A 39 21.92 -27.77 7.37
C ASP A 39 21.07 -26.80 6.51
N PRO A 40 21.30 -26.79 5.18
CA PRO A 40 21.00 -25.63 4.35
C PRO A 40 19.51 -25.50 4.10
N ALA A 41 18.75 -26.57 4.37
CA ALA A 41 17.32 -26.63 4.21
C ALA A 41 16.58 -25.75 5.24
N VAL A 42 17.02 -25.73 6.50
CA VAL A 42 16.31 -24.99 7.56
C VAL A 42 16.47 -23.48 7.38
N ASP A 43 17.70 -23.00 7.15
CA ASP A 43 17.99 -21.58 6.92
C ASP A 43 17.31 -21.07 5.63
N PHE A 44 17.28 -21.90 4.59
CA PHE A 44 16.58 -21.60 3.33
C PHE A 44 15.07 -21.45 3.52
N VAL A 45 14.44 -22.36 4.27
CA VAL A 45 13.00 -22.30 4.56
C VAL A 45 12.65 -21.06 5.38
N ILE A 46 13.47 -20.71 6.39
CA ILE A 46 13.25 -19.50 7.20
C ILE A 46 13.35 -18.24 6.34
N LEU A 47 14.37 -18.16 5.46
CA LEU A 47 14.57 -17.01 4.60
C LEU A 47 13.41 -16.83 3.59
N ILE A 48 12.93 -17.92 3.01
CA ILE A 48 11.74 -17.92 2.15
C ILE A 48 10.51 -17.46 2.92
N ALA A 49 10.29 -17.98 4.13
CA ALA A 49 9.14 -17.61 4.95
C ALA A 49 9.12 -16.11 5.27
N ILE A 50 10.26 -15.54 5.64
CA ILE A 50 10.42 -14.09 5.87
C ILE A 50 10.15 -13.31 4.59
N GLY A 51 10.72 -13.75 3.46
CA GLY A 51 10.51 -13.12 2.17
C GLY A 51 9.03 -13.10 1.77
N ILE A 52 8.34 -14.24 1.85
CA ILE A 52 6.91 -14.35 1.56
C ILE A 52 6.11 -13.43 2.47
N ALA A 53 6.40 -13.41 3.77
CA ALA A 53 5.70 -12.54 4.73
C ALA A 53 5.87 -11.06 4.38
N LEU A 54 7.09 -10.62 4.02
CA LEU A 54 7.36 -9.25 3.59
C LEU A 54 6.67 -8.91 2.26
N SER A 55 6.72 -9.80 1.27
CA SER A 55 6.04 -9.61 -0.01
C SER A 55 4.53 -9.48 0.18
N LEU A 56 3.91 -10.38 0.96
CA LEU A 56 2.49 -10.32 1.29
C LEU A 56 2.16 -9.01 2.02
N PHE A 57 3.00 -8.58 2.96
CA PHE A 57 2.82 -7.32 3.67
C PHE A 57 2.82 -6.10 2.74
N VAL A 58 3.80 -6.01 1.83
CA VAL A 58 3.90 -4.89 0.87
C VAL A 58 2.73 -4.90 -0.12
N ILE A 59 2.35 -6.08 -0.63
CA ILE A 59 1.20 -6.24 -1.52
C ILE A 59 -0.10 -5.85 -0.80
N ALA A 60 -0.30 -6.32 0.43
CA ALA A 60 -1.48 -5.99 1.23
C ALA A 60 -1.57 -4.48 1.50
N ARG A 61 -0.44 -3.83 1.83
CA ARG A 61 -0.37 -2.38 2.00
C ARG A 61 -0.75 -1.63 0.72
N SER A 62 -0.18 -2.00 -0.41
CA SER A 62 -0.46 -1.35 -1.70
C SER A 62 -1.92 -1.56 -2.11
N HIS A 63 -2.47 -2.76 -1.88
CA HIS A 63 -3.87 -3.05 -2.12
C HIS A 63 -4.80 -2.22 -1.23
N ALA A 64 -4.51 -2.09 0.07
CA ALA A 64 -5.29 -1.26 0.97
C ALA A 64 -5.28 0.20 0.52
N LYS A 65 -4.10 0.75 0.20
CA LYS A 65 -3.95 2.12 -0.31
C LYS A 65 -4.82 2.36 -1.56
N LYS A 66 -4.79 1.44 -2.53
CA LYS A 66 -5.64 1.50 -3.72
C LYS A 66 -7.13 1.48 -3.35
N LEU A 67 -7.57 0.53 -2.53
CA LEU A 67 -8.97 0.34 -2.16
C LEU A 67 -9.56 1.61 -1.51
N TYR A 68 -8.85 2.18 -0.54
CA TYR A 68 -9.33 3.37 0.18
C TYR A 68 -9.29 4.62 -0.69
N LEU A 69 -8.35 4.72 -1.64
CA LEU A 69 -8.35 5.79 -2.64
C LEU A 69 -9.56 5.67 -3.59
N GLU A 70 -9.91 4.46 -4.04
CA GLU A 70 -11.10 4.23 -4.88
C GLU A 70 -12.38 4.63 -4.14
N ARG A 71 -12.51 4.24 -2.85
CA ARG A 71 -13.66 4.63 -2.02
C ARG A 71 -13.70 6.13 -1.76
N TYR A 72 -12.56 6.76 -1.51
CA TYR A 72 -12.47 8.20 -1.29
C TYR A 72 -12.90 8.99 -2.54
N LEU A 73 -12.37 8.63 -3.71
CA LEU A 73 -12.78 9.23 -4.99
C LEU A 73 -14.27 9.00 -5.28
N PHE A 74 -14.78 7.81 -5.00
CA PHE A 74 -16.19 7.50 -5.17
C PHE A 74 -17.08 8.40 -4.28
N ALA A 75 -16.73 8.56 -3.00
CA ALA A 75 -17.47 9.42 -2.08
C ALA A 75 -17.43 10.90 -2.52
N LEU A 76 -16.26 11.41 -2.94
CA LEU A 76 -16.11 12.77 -3.47
C LEU A 76 -16.99 13.02 -4.71
N LYS A 77 -16.98 12.10 -5.68
CA LYS A 77 -17.78 12.22 -6.91
C LYS A 77 -19.29 12.19 -6.65
N ASN A 78 -19.72 11.41 -5.65
CA ASN A 78 -21.12 11.34 -5.23
C ASN A 78 -21.51 12.43 -4.23
N LYS A 79 -20.61 13.39 -3.93
CA LYS A 79 -20.83 14.49 -2.98
C LYS A 79 -21.22 14.01 -1.57
N ASN A 80 -20.80 12.79 -1.19
CA ASN A 80 -20.96 12.27 0.17
C ASN A 80 -19.73 12.66 0.99
N PHE A 81 -19.73 13.89 1.51
CA PHE A 81 -18.54 14.48 2.13
C PHE A 81 -18.16 13.86 3.48
N ASP A 82 -19.12 13.30 4.21
CA ASP A 82 -18.85 12.60 5.47
C ASP A 82 -18.08 11.29 5.21
N GLU A 83 -18.52 10.51 4.22
CA GLU A 83 -17.76 9.33 3.78
C GLU A 83 -16.43 9.71 3.16
N ALA A 84 -16.38 10.80 2.38
CA ALA A 84 -15.14 11.27 1.79
C ALA A 84 -14.12 11.65 2.87
N LEU A 85 -14.55 12.35 3.93
CA LEU A 85 -13.68 12.68 5.06
C LEU A 85 -13.15 11.41 5.74
N ASN A 86 -14.00 10.42 5.99
CA ASN A 86 -13.59 9.18 6.64
C ASN A 86 -12.56 8.40 5.79
N TYR A 87 -12.87 8.15 4.51
CA TYR A 87 -11.96 7.43 3.61
C TYR A 87 -10.70 8.24 3.28
N GLY A 88 -10.79 9.57 3.21
CA GLY A 88 -9.65 10.46 3.04
C GLY A 88 -8.66 10.33 4.19
N LYS A 89 -9.15 10.35 5.44
CA LYS A 89 -8.32 10.13 6.64
C LYS A 89 -7.58 8.80 6.58
N ILE A 90 -8.26 7.72 6.19
CA ILE A 90 -7.65 6.40 6.06
C ILE A 90 -6.62 6.37 4.91
N TYR A 91 -6.95 6.91 3.74
CA TYR A 91 -6.05 6.95 2.59
C TYR A 91 -4.77 7.73 2.88
N TYR A 92 -4.87 8.95 3.41
CA TYR A 92 -3.70 9.76 3.76
C TYR A 92 -2.91 9.16 4.92
N GLY A 93 -3.59 8.54 5.89
CA GLY A 93 -2.95 7.74 6.94
C GLY A 93 -2.12 6.59 6.36
N LEU A 94 -2.69 5.81 5.43
CA LEU A 94 -2.00 4.74 4.71
C LEU A 94 -0.83 5.23 3.86
N LYS A 95 -1.02 6.36 3.16
CA LYS A 95 -0.01 6.99 2.30
C LYS A 95 1.23 7.37 3.11
N ARG A 96 1.03 7.93 4.31
CA ARG A 96 2.11 8.40 5.19
C ARG A 96 2.71 7.31 6.08
N ASN A 97 1.88 6.59 6.82
CA ASN A 97 2.31 5.68 7.89
C ASN A 97 2.21 4.19 7.51
N GLY A 98 1.83 3.88 6.26
CA GLY A 98 1.55 2.51 5.85
C GLY A 98 0.39 1.90 6.63
N MET A 99 0.44 0.59 6.90
CA MET A 99 -0.67 -0.15 7.52
C MET A 99 -1.05 0.35 8.92
N ILE A 100 -0.15 1.03 9.63
CA ILE A 100 -0.43 1.66 10.94
C ILE A 100 -1.49 2.77 10.80
N GLY A 101 -1.58 3.39 9.62
CA GLY A 101 -2.55 4.43 9.31
C GLY A 101 -3.95 3.95 8.94
N LEU A 102 -4.24 2.64 8.93
CA LEU A 102 -5.55 2.08 8.56
C LEU A 102 -6.73 2.61 9.37
N PHE A 103 -6.47 3.10 10.59
CA PHE A 103 -7.49 3.66 11.48
C PHE A 103 -7.62 5.18 11.37
N GLY A 104 -7.05 5.79 10.32
CA GLY A 104 -6.99 7.25 10.18
C GLY A 104 -6.14 7.93 11.25
N ARG A 105 -5.28 7.17 11.94
CA ARG A 105 -4.39 7.67 13.01
C ARG A 105 -3.08 8.19 12.43
N GLY A 106 -2.49 9.17 13.12
CA GLY A 106 -1.19 9.74 12.75
C GLY A 106 -1.25 10.68 11.54
N LEU A 107 -2.42 11.27 11.28
CA LEU A 107 -2.56 12.39 10.35
C LEU A 107 -1.82 13.60 10.91
N LYS A 108 -1.15 14.35 10.03
CA LYS A 108 -0.64 15.68 10.36
C LYS A 108 -1.54 16.74 9.72
N ILE A 109 -1.38 17.98 10.18
CA ILE A 109 -2.11 19.15 9.67
C ILE A 109 -2.11 19.22 8.14
N GLY A 110 -0.98 18.92 7.48
CA GLY A 110 -0.90 18.92 6.02
C GLY A 110 -1.77 17.86 5.33
N ASP A 111 -2.04 16.72 5.98
CA ASP A 111 -2.95 15.70 5.44
C ASP A 111 -4.40 16.16 5.57
N GLU A 112 -4.77 16.74 6.70
CA GLU A 112 -6.11 17.31 6.93
C GLU A 112 -6.40 18.46 5.95
N GLN A 113 -5.41 19.31 5.70
CA GLN A 113 -5.53 20.40 4.74
C GLN A 113 -5.69 19.86 3.30
N ALA A 114 -4.96 18.80 2.94
CA ALA A 114 -5.13 18.15 1.65
C ALA A 114 -6.55 17.58 1.47
N ILE A 115 -7.05 16.86 2.48
CA ILE A 115 -8.43 16.31 2.47
C ILE A 115 -9.46 17.43 2.35
N SER A 116 -9.30 18.52 3.13
CA SER A 116 -10.19 19.67 3.07
C SER A 116 -10.19 20.33 1.68
N ASN A 117 -9.01 20.45 1.05
CA ASN A 117 -8.88 21.02 -0.28
C ASN A 117 -9.55 20.14 -1.34
N ASP A 118 -9.37 18.82 -1.26
CA ASP A 118 -10.03 17.88 -2.17
C ASP A 118 -11.55 17.96 -2.03
N ILE A 119 -12.09 17.89 -0.81
CA ILE A 119 -13.53 18.03 -0.54
C ILE A 119 -14.05 19.35 -1.11
N SER A 120 -13.33 20.45 -0.87
CA SER A 120 -13.72 21.78 -1.37
C SER A 120 -13.67 21.89 -2.89
N ALA A 121 -12.76 21.19 -3.55
CA ALA A 121 -12.68 21.16 -5.01
C ALA A 121 -13.89 20.43 -5.62
N TYR A 122 -14.29 19.30 -5.02
CA TYR A 122 -15.42 18.49 -5.50
C TYR A 122 -16.79 19.01 -5.05
N SER A 123 -16.87 19.88 -4.04
CA SER A 123 -18.13 20.55 -3.67
C SER A 123 -18.51 21.71 -4.58
N LYS A 124 -17.51 22.34 -5.22
CA LYS A 124 -17.69 23.47 -6.15
C LYS A 124 -18.07 23.06 -7.57
N ILE A 125 -17.87 21.78 -7.92
CA ILE A 125 -18.26 21.16 -9.20
C ILE A 125 -19.68 20.61 -9.05
#